data_AF-Q17MC8-F1
#
_entry.id   AF-Q17MC8-F1
#
_cell.length_a   1.000
_cell.length_b   1.000
_cell.length_c   1.000
_cell.angle_alpha   90.00
_cell.angle_beta   90.00
_cell.angle_gamma   90.00
#
_symmetry.space_group_name_H-M   'P 1'
#
loop_
_entity.id
_entity.type
_entity.pdbx_description
1 polymer ?
#
loop_
_entity_poly.entity_id
_entity_poly.type
_entity_poly.pdbx_seq_one_letter_code
_entity_poly.pdbx_strand_id
1 'polypeptide(L)'
;MESVSMVDANGAGPDSDGTPLLIKVARTDPQLPQPQPPPVPGPRPDPVEQQTVDGESNHSDKLAVHLIVSFRDICVFTLVLPLGTLFVCFVSAYVFQPEEIHETHCRVYNVIPSISAITGVSPQRYLWRISIALHIGPRIIIAFVYKNYYRALIRELNDLAQIKKATSLLRIVHGLNIVEISALCCVTYVSNKENYPVHEKVFILFMTSSLSYMLATLKLLKVLQPNGPQTTQEETSLRYKRAFFALSIASTIGLILFFLKHRFLCHDLAFSWFALCEYIVASANMGFHCTTMLDFPTEDFMIAKNANRYRKKHATISWKLD
;
A
#
# COMPACT_ATOMS: atom_id res chain seq x y z
N MET A 1 -44.55 -18.61 32.14
CA MET A 1 -43.71 -19.65 32.78
C MET A 1 -42.36 -19.58 32.09
N GLU A 2 -41.28 -19.07 32.65
CA GLU A 2 -40.96 -18.57 33.98
C GLU A 2 -39.98 -17.39 33.83
N SER A 3 -39.99 -16.56 34.86
CA SER A 3 -39.28 -15.31 35.09
C SER A 3 -38.08 -15.51 36.04
N VAL A 4 -37.31 -14.42 36.25
CA VAL A 4 -36.40 -14.10 37.39
C VAL A 4 -34.92 -14.43 37.16
N SER A 5 -33.90 -13.66 37.57
CA SER A 5 -33.66 -12.21 37.80
C SER A 5 -32.14 -12.03 38.04
N MET A 6 -31.72 -10.77 38.16
CA MET A 6 -30.38 -10.20 38.40
C MET A 6 -29.54 -10.80 39.55
N VAL A 7 -28.20 -10.76 39.41
CA VAL A 7 -27.25 -10.39 40.49
C VAL A 7 -26.04 -9.66 39.89
N ASP A 8 -25.76 -8.45 40.39
CA ASP A 8 -24.49 -7.69 40.24
C ASP A 8 -23.40 -8.24 41.18
N ALA A 9 -22.13 -8.21 40.76
CA ALA A 9 -21.00 -7.97 41.68
C ALA A 9 -19.68 -7.66 40.94
N ASN A 10 -19.03 -6.59 41.41
CA ASN A 10 -17.69 -6.08 41.11
C ASN A 10 -16.55 -7.11 41.12
N GLY A 11 -15.50 -6.87 40.33
CA GLY A 11 -14.16 -7.43 40.58
C GLY A 11 -13.17 -7.31 39.42
N ALA A 12 -12.32 -6.28 39.50
CA ALA A 12 -10.97 -6.07 38.92
C ALA A 12 -10.38 -7.06 37.86
N GLY A 13 -9.80 -6.48 36.80
CA GLY A 13 -8.84 -7.14 35.88
C GLY A 13 -7.44 -7.38 36.52
N PRO A 14 -6.35 -7.64 35.75
CA PRO A 14 -6.09 -7.14 34.39
C PRO A 14 -5.45 -8.15 33.41
N ASP A 15 -5.01 -7.63 32.26
CA ASP A 15 -4.07 -8.20 31.28
C ASP A 15 -4.64 -8.97 30.08
N SER A 16 -5.14 -8.20 29.11
CA SER A 16 -4.74 -8.38 27.72
C SER A 16 -5.01 -7.10 26.93
N ASP A 17 -3.95 -6.39 26.50
CA ASP A 17 -4.14 -5.40 25.45
C ASP A 17 -2.95 -5.41 24.48
N GLY A 18 -3.13 -6.22 23.42
CA GLY A 18 -2.31 -6.18 22.22
C GLY A 18 -2.49 -4.82 21.56
N THR A 19 -1.51 -3.94 21.78
CA THR A 19 -1.56 -2.56 21.30
C THR A 19 -1.41 -2.53 19.77
N PRO A 20 -2.30 -1.86 19.03
CA PRO A 20 -2.18 -1.76 17.58
C PRO A 20 -1.03 -0.82 17.18
N LEU A 21 -0.23 -1.25 16.20
CA LEU A 21 0.79 -0.46 15.51
C LEU A 21 0.14 0.82 14.92
N LEU A 22 0.29 1.93 15.63
CA LEU A 22 -0.22 3.24 15.23
C LEU A 22 0.85 3.96 14.40
N ILE A 23 0.78 3.83 13.07
CA ILE A 23 1.55 4.67 12.14
C ILE A 23 0.85 6.03 12.09
N LYS A 24 1.45 7.06 12.67
CA LYS A 24 1.00 8.45 12.51
C LYS A 24 1.94 9.19 11.57
N VAL A 25 1.34 9.60 10.47
CA VAL A 25 1.82 10.55 9.48
C VAL A 25 1.98 11.93 10.12
N ALA A 26 3.18 12.51 10.09
CA ALA A 26 3.44 13.88 10.50
C ALA A 26 3.52 14.78 9.27
N ARG A 27 2.72 15.85 9.23
CA ARG A 27 2.78 16.92 8.23
C ARG A 27 3.77 17.98 8.72
N THR A 28 4.75 18.35 7.92
CA THR A 28 5.68 19.45 8.20
C THR A 28 5.46 20.58 7.22
N ASP A 29 4.84 21.68 7.67
CA ASP A 29 4.85 22.96 6.96
C ASP A 29 5.99 23.83 7.51
N PRO A 30 6.80 24.51 6.68
CA PRO A 30 7.88 25.38 7.14
C PRO A 30 7.39 26.83 7.35
N GLN A 31 7.54 27.37 8.56
CA GLN A 31 7.50 28.83 8.78
C GLN A 31 8.87 29.35 9.26
N LEU A 32 9.33 30.42 8.62
CA LEU A 32 10.56 31.17 8.93
C LEU A 32 10.44 31.93 10.28
N PRO A 33 11.52 32.08 11.08
CA PRO A 33 11.50 32.87 12.32
C PRO A 33 11.74 34.37 12.08
N GLN A 34 10.99 35.23 12.79
CA GLN A 34 11.25 36.67 12.96
C GLN A 34 12.05 36.94 14.26
N PRO A 35 12.88 38.00 14.35
CA PRO A 35 13.79 38.22 15.49
C PRO A 35 13.14 39.01 16.65
N GLN A 36 13.47 38.65 17.90
CA GLN A 36 13.07 39.37 19.13
C GLN A 36 14.19 40.29 19.67
N PRO A 37 13.86 41.41 20.36
CA PRO A 37 14.84 42.35 20.95
C PRO A 37 15.34 41.94 22.36
N PRO A 38 16.45 42.52 22.87
CA PRO A 38 17.17 42.02 24.05
C PRO A 38 16.59 42.47 25.41
N PRO A 39 16.87 41.75 26.52
CA PRO A 39 16.28 42.01 27.84
C PRO A 39 17.12 42.97 28.73
N VAL A 40 16.44 43.63 29.68
CA VAL A 40 16.98 44.57 30.70
C VAL A 40 17.04 43.89 32.09
N PRO A 41 18.01 44.20 32.99
CA PRO A 41 18.23 43.48 34.26
C PRO A 41 17.36 44.00 35.43
N GLY A 42 16.92 43.08 36.30
CA GLY A 42 16.06 43.36 37.48
C GLY A 42 16.82 43.66 38.79
N PRO A 43 16.17 43.46 39.96
CA PRO A 43 16.89 43.09 41.19
C PRO A 43 16.24 41.93 41.98
N ARG A 44 17.05 41.27 42.82
CA ARG A 44 16.79 40.17 43.79
C ARG A 44 17.07 40.71 45.22
N PRO A 45 16.95 39.96 46.35
CA PRO A 45 16.32 38.65 46.67
C PRO A 45 15.53 38.65 48.01
N ASP A 46 14.98 37.49 48.45
CA ASP A 46 15.27 36.87 49.78
C ASP A 46 14.54 35.51 50.00
N PRO A 47 14.96 34.66 50.97
CA PRO A 47 15.13 33.19 50.81
C PRO A 47 14.12 32.34 51.61
N VAL A 48 14.40 31.02 51.72
CA VAL A 48 13.80 29.93 52.57
C VAL A 48 13.24 28.82 51.65
N GLU A 49 13.54 27.51 51.74
CA GLU A 49 14.18 26.63 52.73
C GLU A 49 14.75 25.39 52.00
N GLN A 50 15.75 24.74 52.60
CA GLN A 50 16.33 23.47 52.21
C GLN A 50 15.36 22.29 52.40
N GLN A 51 15.26 21.40 51.41
CA GLN A 51 15.19 19.97 51.70
C GLN A 51 15.82 19.15 50.57
N THR A 52 16.94 18.53 50.92
CA THR A 52 17.67 17.49 50.20
C THR A 52 16.92 16.16 50.28
N VAL A 53 16.63 15.51 49.16
CA VAL A 53 16.55 14.05 49.07
C VAL A 53 17.04 13.61 47.68
N ASP A 54 18.21 12.99 47.72
CA ASP A 54 18.71 11.84 46.95
C ASP A 54 18.38 11.71 45.46
N GLY A 55 19.47 11.49 44.72
CA GLY A 55 19.46 11.17 43.31
C GLY A 55 18.68 9.89 43.02
N GLU A 56 17.55 10.05 42.36
CA GLU A 56 17.06 9.05 41.41
C GLU A 56 17.57 9.42 40.02
N SER A 57 18.32 8.49 39.43
CA SER A 57 18.82 8.56 38.07
C SER A 57 17.69 8.86 37.09
N ASN A 58 17.59 10.12 36.70
CA ASN A 58 16.69 10.56 35.64
C ASN A 58 17.28 10.07 34.31
N HIS A 59 17.14 8.77 34.03
CA HIS A 59 17.38 8.24 32.69
C HIS A 59 16.29 8.84 31.81
N SER A 60 16.59 10.02 31.27
CA SER A 60 15.78 10.67 30.26
C SER A 60 15.77 9.69 29.09
N ASP A 61 14.74 8.85 29.04
CA ASP A 61 14.51 7.86 28.00
C ASP A 61 14.33 8.60 26.67
N LYS A 62 15.46 8.92 26.04
CA LYS A 62 15.54 9.68 24.79
C LYS A 62 14.77 8.91 23.71
N LEU A 63 13.98 9.65 22.93
CA LEU A 63 13.38 9.12 21.70
C LEU A 63 14.52 8.66 20.79
N ALA A 64 14.67 7.34 20.63
CA ALA A 64 15.66 6.78 19.73
C ALA A 64 14.97 6.49 18.40
N VAL A 65 15.25 7.30 17.39
CA VAL A 65 14.78 7.08 16.02
C VAL A 65 15.82 6.20 15.32
N HIS A 66 15.39 5.04 14.83
CA HIS A 66 16.26 4.05 14.21
C HIS A 66 16.24 4.09 12.69
N LEU A 67 15.12 4.51 12.08
CA LEU A 67 14.98 4.61 10.64
C LEU A 67 13.90 5.64 10.28
N ILE A 68 14.20 6.53 9.33
CA ILE A 68 13.23 7.40 8.65
C ILE A 68 13.39 7.17 7.15
N VAL A 69 12.32 6.79 6.47
CA VAL A 69 12.30 6.64 5.01
C VAL A 69 11.07 7.36 4.47
N SER A 70 11.25 8.16 3.42
CA SER A 70 10.11 8.82 2.78
C SER A 70 9.16 7.78 2.18
N PHE A 71 7.87 7.93 2.45
CA PHE A 71 6.86 7.04 1.88
C PHE A 71 6.86 7.07 0.35
N ARG A 72 7.17 8.25 -0.21
CA ARG A 72 7.34 8.46 -1.65
C ARG A 72 8.42 7.56 -2.23
N ASP A 73 9.57 7.44 -1.57
CA ASP A 73 10.70 6.63 -2.06
C ASP A 73 10.37 5.14 -2.01
N ILE A 74 9.65 4.69 -0.99
CA ILE A 74 9.15 3.31 -0.90
C ILE A 74 8.23 3.00 -2.10
N CYS A 75 7.32 3.90 -2.43
CA CYS A 75 6.43 3.72 -3.57
C CYS A 75 7.17 3.74 -4.92
N VAL A 76 8.12 4.67 -5.12
CA VAL A 76 8.97 4.69 -6.32
C VAL A 76 9.76 3.39 -6.46
N PHE A 77 10.35 2.91 -5.36
CA PHE A 77 11.06 1.63 -5.34
C PHE A 77 10.15 0.48 -5.77
N THR A 78 8.91 0.43 -5.26
CA THR A 78 7.94 -0.60 -5.66
C THR A 78 7.48 -0.51 -7.11
N LEU A 79 7.67 0.62 -7.78
CA LEU A 79 7.36 0.78 -9.20
C LEU A 79 8.56 0.43 -10.07
N VAL A 80 9.70 1.06 -9.80
CA VAL A 80 10.90 1.00 -10.64
C VAL A 80 11.53 -0.39 -10.62
N LEU A 81 11.57 -1.05 -9.46
CA LEU A 81 12.19 -2.38 -9.33
C LEU A 81 11.53 -3.43 -10.27
N PRO A 82 10.21 -3.70 -10.19
CA PRO A 82 9.58 -4.67 -11.07
C PRO A 82 9.58 -4.23 -12.54
N LEU A 83 9.39 -2.94 -12.86
CA LEU A 83 9.41 -2.46 -14.25
C LEU A 83 10.81 -2.60 -14.88
N GLY A 84 11.85 -2.20 -14.16
CA GLY A 84 13.23 -2.33 -14.63
C GLY A 84 13.62 -3.79 -14.82
N THR A 85 13.24 -4.64 -13.87
CA THR A 85 13.46 -6.10 -13.96
C THR A 85 12.71 -6.68 -15.15
N LEU A 86 11.43 -6.32 -15.36
CA LEU A 86 10.64 -6.78 -16.50
C LEU A 86 11.27 -6.36 -17.84
N PHE A 87 11.76 -5.13 -17.94
CA PHE A 87 12.46 -4.64 -19.13
C PHE A 87 13.75 -5.43 -19.40
N VAL A 88 14.57 -5.70 -18.38
CA VAL A 88 15.77 -6.52 -18.50
C VAL A 88 15.42 -7.95 -18.91
N CYS A 89 14.39 -8.55 -18.32
CA CYS A 89 13.91 -9.87 -18.71
C CYS A 89 13.44 -9.89 -20.16
N PHE A 90 12.67 -8.88 -20.59
CA PHE A 90 12.19 -8.77 -21.96
C PHE A 90 13.34 -8.69 -22.96
N VAL A 91 14.25 -7.73 -22.80
CA VAL A 91 15.37 -7.52 -23.74
C VAL A 91 16.29 -8.74 -23.78
N SER A 92 16.69 -9.26 -22.62
CA SER A 92 17.61 -10.40 -22.56
C SER A 92 16.98 -11.66 -23.14
N ALA A 93 15.72 -11.98 -22.79
CA ALA A 93 15.06 -13.17 -23.33
C ALA A 93 14.83 -13.05 -24.84
N TYR A 94 14.47 -11.85 -25.32
CA TYR A 94 14.26 -11.61 -26.76
C TYR A 94 15.53 -11.79 -27.59
N VAL A 95 16.68 -11.34 -27.08
CA VAL A 95 17.97 -11.44 -27.78
C VAL A 95 18.55 -12.85 -27.70
N PHE A 96 18.54 -13.47 -26.52
CA PHE A 96 19.26 -14.71 -26.28
C PHE A 96 18.41 -15.98 -26.40
N GLN A 97 17.09 -15.88 -26.22
CA GLN A 97 16.17 -17.03 -26.14
C GLN A 97 14.87 -16.83 -26.95
N PRO A 98 14.93 -16.37 -28.22
CA PRO A 98 13.73 -16.07 -29.00
C PRO A 98 12.84 -17.30 -29.24
N GLU A 99 13.41 -18.49 -29.43
CA GLU A 99 12.63 -19.70 -29.68
C GLU A 99 11.79 -20.10 -28.45
N GLU A 100 12.36 -20.02 -27.25
CA GLU A 100 11.70 -20.45 -26.02
C GLU A 100 10.52 -19.55 -25.61
N ILE A 101 10.62 -18.24 -25.88
CA ILE A 101 9.62 -17.24 -25.47
C ILE A 101 8.47 -17.07 -26.46
N HIS A 102 8.68 -17.43 -27.72
CA HIS A 102 7.64 -17.43 -28.75
C HIS A 102 6.96 -18.80 -28.89
N GLU A 103 7.46 -19.82 -28.21
CA GLU A 103 6.87 -21.15 -28.19
C GLU A 103 5.46 -21.11 -27.57
N THR A 104 4.46 -21.38 -28.40
CA THR A 104 3.05 -21.44 -28.01
C THR A 104 2.43 -22.76 -28.48
N HIS A 105 1.30 -23.14 -27.88
CA HIS A 105 0.57 -24.35 -28.26
C HIS A 105 0.28 -24.46 -29.76
N CYS A 106 -0.15 -23.35 -30.38
CA CYS A 106 -0.49 -23.33 -31.81
C CYS A 106 0.73 -23.21 -32.74
N ARG A 107 1.93 -22.89 -32.22
CA ARG A 107 3.16 -22.67 -33.01
C ARG A 107 2.98 -21.74 -34.21
N VAL A 108 2.17 -20.69 -34.04
CA VAL A 108 1.88 -19.67 -35.05
C VAL A 108 2.78 -18.45 -34.89
N TYR A 109 2.81 -17.59 -35.91
CA TYR A 109 3.70 -16.43 -35.92
C TYR A 109 3.31 -15.43 -34.82
N ASN A 110 4.29 -15.05 -34.00
CA ASN A 110 4.14 -14.12 -32.88
C ASN A 110 5.39 -13.24 -32.75
N VAL A 111 5.19 -12.00 -32.33
CA VAL A 111 6.25 -10.99 -32.18
C VAL A 111 6.44 -10.57 -30.72
N ILE A 112 5.34 -10.50 -29.96
CA ILE A 112 5.38 -10.04 -28.56
C ILE A 112 5.19 -11.26 -27.65
N PRO A 113 6.20 -11.66 -26.88
CA PRO A 113 6.07 -12.74 -25.90
C PRO A 113 5.34 -12.25 -24.65
N SER A 114 4.59 -13.14 -23.99
CA SER A 114 3.90 -12.84 -22.72
C SER A 114 4.89 -12.61 -21.57
N ILE A 115 4.44 -11.91 -20.52
CA ILE A 115 5.23 -11.68 -19.30
C ILE A 115 5.67 -13.02 -18.71
N SER A 116 4.74 -13.97 -18.58
CA SER A 116 5.03 -15.30 -18.05
C SER A 116 6.04 -16.07 -18.90
N ALA A 117 6.12 -15.83 -20.21
CA ALA A 117 7.13 -16.48 -21.07
C ALA A 117 8.53 -15.91 -20.77
N ILE A 118 8.70 -14.59 -20.80
CA ILE A 118 10.02 -13.95 -20.57
C ILE A 118 10.51 -14.07 -19.13
N THR A 119 9.59 -14.24 -18.17
CA THR A 119 9.93 -14.44 -16.74
C THR A 119 9.95 -15.91 -16.34
N GLY A 120 9.57 -16.83 -17.23
CA GLY A 120 9.60 -18.28 -17.01
C GLY A 120 10.92 -18.94 -17.42
N VAL A 121 11.64 -18.33 -18.37
CA VAL A 121 12.92 -18.83 -18.88
C VAL A 121 14.10 -18.49 -17.96
N SER A 122 15.16 -19.30 -18.00
CA SER A 122 16.37 -19.06 -17.19
C SER A 122 17.44 -18.36 -18.03
N PRO A 123 18.16 -17.35 -17.48
CA PRO A 123 18.23 -16.95 -16.07
C PRO A 123 17.18 -15.93 -15.58
N GLN A 124 16.35 -15.37 -16.46
CA GLN A 124 15.39 -14.28 -16.21
C GLN A 124 14.41 -14.60 -15.07
N ARG A 125 14.01 -15.86 -14.95
CA ARG A 125 13.18 -16.38 -13.86
C ARG A 125 13.74 -16.07 -12.48
N TYR A 126 15.06 -16.20 -12.28
CA TYR A 126 15.67 -15.90 -10.99
C TYR A 126 15.69 -14.40 -10.72
N LEU A 127 16.01 -13.61 -11.74
CA LEU A 127 15.98 -12.15 -11.66
C LEU A 127 14.57 -11.65 -11.29
N TRP A 128 13.54 -12.19 -11.94
CA TRP A 128 12.14 -11.88 -11.66
C TRP A 128 11.72 -12.28 -10.24
N ARG A 129 12.06 -13.49 -9.80
CA ARG A 129 11.75 -13.98 -8.44
C ARG A 129 12.38 -13.10 -7.35
N ILE A 130 13.63 -12.68 -7.52
CA ILE A 130 14.33 -11.79 -6.56
C ILE A 130 13.65 -10.42 -6.52
N SER A 131 13.35 -9.84 -7.69
CA SER A 131 12.64 -8.56 -7.78
C SER A 131 11.29 -8.60 -7.06
N ILE A 132 10.47 -9.63 -7.31
CA ILE A 132 9.16 -9.76 -6.67
C ILE A 132 9.30 -10.02 -5.16
N ALA A 133 10.28 -10.81 -4.71
CA ALA A 133 10.54 -11.02 -3.29
C ALA A 133 10.85 -9.70 -2.56
N LEU A 134 11.69 -8.85 -3.15
CA LEU A 134 12.01 -7.51 -2.61
C LEU A 134 10.82 -6.55 -2.67
N HIS A 135 9.95 -6.70 -3.67
CA HIS A 135 8.77 -5.87 -3.87
C HIS A 135 7.61 -6.19 -2.89
N ILE A 136 7.45 -7.45 -2.47
CA ILE A 136 6.33 -7.89 -1.61
C ILE A 136 6.33 -7.20 -0.25
N GLY A 137 7.49 -7.08 0.40
CA GLY A 137 7.59 -6.47 1.74
C GLY A 137 7.03 -5.04 1.79
N PRO A 138 7.56 -4.12 0.97
CA PRO A 138 7.02 -2.76 0.83
C PRO A 138 5.52 -2.71 0.50
N ARG A 139 5.02 -3.58 -0.39
CA ARG A 139 3.59 -3.64 -0.72
C ARG A 139 2.70 -4.00 0.47
N ILE A 140 3.14 -4.93 1.30
CA ILE A 140 2.43 -5.30 2.53
C ILE A 140 2.39 -4.11 3.50
N ILE A 141 3.51 -3.38 3.66
CA ILE A 141 3.57 -2.18 4.50
C ILE A 141 2.56 -1.12 4.00
N ILE A 142 2.58 -0.82 2.70
CA ILE A 142 1.64 0.14 2.07
C ILE A 142 0.19 -0.29 2.31
N ALA A 143 -0.13 -1.59 2.19
CA ALA A 143 -1.47 -2.11 2.44
C ALA A 143 -1.96 -1.86 3.88
N PHE A 144 -1.07 -1.96 4.86
CA PHE A 144 -1.40 -1.65 6.26
C PHE A 144 -1.51 -0.14 6.52
N VAL A 145 -0.67 0.68 5.90
CA VAL A 145 -0.77 2.15 5.97
C VAL A 145 -2.13 2.60 5.45
N TYR A 146 -2.56 2.13 4.28
CA TYR A 146 -3.89 2.43 3.73
C TYR A 146 -5.03 1.98 4.62
N LYS A 147 -4.93 0.79 5.20
CA LYS A 147 -5.94 0.28 6.13
C LYS A 147 -6.13 1.23 7.32
N ASN A 148 -5.02 1.73 7.87
CA ASN A 148 -5.04 2.66 8.99
C ASN A 148 -5.53 4.05 8.58
N TYR A 149 -5.09 4.55 7.41
CA TYR A 149 -5.54 5.81 6.84
C TYR A 149 -7.06 5.83 6.62
N TYR A 150 -7.60 4.83 5.91
CA TYR A 150 -9.05 4.75 5.70
C TYR A 150 -9.81 4.54 7.01
N ARG A 151 -9.25 3.81 7.98
CA ARG A 151 -9.87 3.68 9.30
C ARG A 151 -9.95 5.03 10.02
N ALA A 152 -8.96 5.90 9.88
CA ALA A 152 -9.01 7.25 10.44
C ALA A 152 -10.13 8.06 9.79
N LEU A 153 -10.21 8.07 8.45
CA LEU A 153 -11.29 8.74 7.71
C LEU A 153 -12.69 8.24 8.09
N ILE A 154 -12.86 6.93 8.33
CA ILE A 154 -14.15 6.37 8.77
C ILE A 154 -14.59 6.93 10.12
N ARG A 155 -13.64 7.24 11.03
CA ARG A 155 -13.96 7.78 12.37
C ARG A 155 -14.47 9.21 12.33
N GLU A 156 -14.21 9.93 11.24
CA GLU A 156 -14.68 11.30 11.03
C GLU A 156 -16.09 11.36 10.44
N LEU A 157 -16.64 10.21 10.01
CA LEU A 157 -18.01 10.13 9.51
C LEU A 157 -19.01 10.23 10.66
N ASN A 158 -20.12 10.93 10.42
CA ASN A 158 -21.20 11.11 11.40
C ASN A 158 -22.39 10.14 11.18
N ASP A 159 -22.56 9.61 9.97
CA ASP A 159 -23.68 8.69 9.65
C ASP A 159 -23.32 7.22 9.94
N LEU A 160 -24.09 6.59 10.82
CA LEU A 160 -23.91 5.19 11.23
C LEU A 160 -24.06 4.20 10.06
N ALA A 161 -24.95 4.46 9.11
CA ALA A 161 -25.13 3.59 7.94
C ALA A 161 -23.90 3.63 7.03
N GLN A 162 -23.40 4.84 6.76
CA GLN A 162 -22.16 5.07 6.02
C GLN A 162 -20.95 4.44 6.71
N ILE A 163 -20.81 4.57 8.03
CA ILE A 163 -19.73 3.96 8.81
C ILE A 163 -19.72 2.43 8.66
N LYS A 164 -20.88 1.77 8.82
CA LYS A 164 -20.99 0.31 8.66
C LYS A 164 -20.59 -0.12 7.25
N LYS A 165 -21.07 0.59 6.22
CA LYS A 165 -20.74 0.33 4.82
C LYS A 165 -19.25 0.53 4.53
N ALA A 166 -18.67 1.64 4.95
CA ALA A 166 -17.27 1.96 4.76
C ALA A 166 -16.36 0.96 5.49
N THR A 167 -16.73 0.55 6.72
CA THR A 167 -15.98 -0.45 7.49
C THR A 167 -16.01 -1.82 6.80
N SER A 168 -17.15 -2.22 6.24
CA SER A 168 -17.25 -3.46 5.47
C SER A 168 -16.38 -3.41 4.21
N LEU A 169 -16.49 -2.32 3.44
CA LEU A 169 -15.67 -2.11 2.25
C LEU A 169 -14.18 -2.07 2.58
N LEU A 170 -13.77 -1.45 3.68
CA LEU A 170 -12.38 -1.41 4.12
C LEU A 170 -11.82 -2.82 4.38
N ARG A 171 -12.60 -3.71 5.00
CA ARG A 171 -12.19 -5.11 5.20
C ARG A 171 -12.01 -5.82 3.86
N ILE A 172 -12.92 -5.60 2.91
CA ILE A 172 -12.86 -6.17 1.57
C ILE A 172 -11.63 -5.64 0.82
N VAL A 173 -11.41 -4.32 0.79
CA VAL A 173 -10.26 -3.68 0.13
C VAL A 173 -8.95 -4.23 0.68
N HIS A 174 -8.80 -4.28 2.01
CA HIS A 174 -7.59 -4.81 2.62
C HIS A 174 -7.40 -6.29 2.32
N GLY A 175 -8.45 -7.11 2.43
CA GLY A 175 -8.40 -8.54 2.11
C GLY A 175 -8.01 -8.80 0.66
N LEU A 176 -8.63 -8.08 -0.29
CA LEU A 176 -8.31 -8.20 -1.71
C LEU A 176 -6.88 -7.80 -2.03
N ASN A 177 -6.34 -6.75 -1.38
CA ASN A 177 -4.94 -6.36 -1.55
C ASN A 177 -3.98 -7.46 -1.06
N ILE A 178 -4.26 -8.09 0.08
CA ILE A 178 -3.44 -9.22 0.56
C ILE A 178 -3.52 -10.43 -0.38
N VAL A 179 -4.72 -10.74 -0.89
CA VAL A 179 -4.91 -11.82 -1.88
C VAL A 179 -4.16 -11.50 -3.18
N GLU A 180 -4.25 -10.26 -3.66
CA GLU A 180 -3.54 -9.79 -4.86
C GLU A 180 -2.02 -9.96 -4.71
N ILE A 181 -1.44 -9.48 -3.60
CA ILE A 181 0.00 -9.63 -3.32
C ILE A 181 0.40 -11.10 -3.24
N SER A 182 -0.42 -11.93 -2.59
CA SER A 182 -0.17 -13.37 -2.47
C SER A 182 -0.26 -14.08 -3.82
N ALA A 183 -1.22 -13.72 -4.66
CA ALA A 183 -1.38 -14.25 -6.01
C ALA A 183 -0.23 -13.81 -6.93
N LEU A 184 0.24 -12.57 -6.81
CA LEU A 184 1.42 -12.07 -7.52
C LEU A 184 2.70 -12.84 -7.13
N CYS A 185 2.86 -13.16 -5.85
CA CYS A 185 3.94 -14.04 -5.40
C CYS A 185 3.79 -15.43 -6.03
N CYS A 186 2.62 -16.04 -5.91
CA CYS A 186 2.39 -17.40 -6.40
C CYS A 186 2.60 -17.54 -7.92
N VAL A 187 2.10 -16.59 -8.74
CA VAL A 187 2.28 -16.60 -10.20
C VAL A 187 3.75 -16.42 -10.61
N THR A 188 4.56 -15.79 -9.74
CA THR A 188 6.00 -15.61 -9.96
C THR A 188 6.81 -16.88 -9.64
N TYR A 189 6.40 -17.63 -8.62
CA TYR A 189 7.11 -18.83 -8.21
C TYR A 189 6.67 -20.08 -8.97
N VAL A 190 5.38 -20.21 -9.29
CA VAL A 190 4.87 -21.30 -10.13
C VAL A 190 5.00 -20.86 -11.58
N SER A 191 6.06 -21.28 -12.28
CA SER A 191 6.25 -20.90 -13.68
C SER A 191 5.25 -21.60 -14.59
N ASN A 192 4.84 -20.93 -15.67
CA ASN A 192 4.07 -21.51 -16.76
C ASN A 192 4.76 -22.72 -17.42
N LYS A 193 6.11 -22.76 -17.44
CA LYS A 193 6.90 -23.90 -17.94
C LYS A 193 6.92 -25.07 -16.96
N GLU A 194 6.74 -24.83 -15.66
CA GLU A 194 6.75 -25.86 -14.61
C GLU A 194 5.37 -26.52 -14.46
N ASN A 195 4.31 -25.71 -14.36
CA ASN A 195 2.94 -26.22 -14.22
C ASN A 195 1.94 -25.21 -14.80
N TYR A 196 1.68 -25.33 -16.10
CA TYR A 196 0.77 -24.44 -16.82
C TYR A 196 -0.65 -24.38 -16.19
N PRO A 197 -1.33 -25.51 -15.88
CA PRO A 197 -2.68 -25.45 -15.31
C PRO A 197 -2.76 -24.66 -14.00
N VAL A 198 -1.81 -24.85 -13.08
CA VAL A 198 -1.79 -24.11 -11.81
C VAL A 198 -1.47 -22.64 -12.06
N HIS A 199 -0.45 -22.36 -12.88
CA HIS A 199 -0.06 -21.00 -13.23
C HIS A 199 -1.24 -20.20 -13.82
N GLU A 200 -1.99 -20.78 -14.76
CA GLU A 200 -3.18 -20.17 -15.36
C GLU A 200 -4.24 -19.81 -14.30
N LYS A 201 -4.55 -20.72 -13.36
CA LYS A 201 -5.53 -20.45 -12.31
C LYS A 201 -5.08 -19.36 -11.34
N VAL A 202 -3.80 -19.35 -10.99
CA VAL A 202 -3.23 -18.31 -10.11
C VAL A 202 -3.18 -16.96 -10.83
N PHE A 203 -2.88 -16.93 -12.12
CA PHE A 203 -2.94 -15.72 -12.94
C PHE A 203 -4.37 -15.15 -12.97
N ILE A 204 -5.39 -15.99 -13.17
CA ILE A 204 -6.81 -15.57 -13.08
C ILE A 204 -7.15 -15.02 -11.68
N LEU A 205 -6.66 -15.65 -10.62
CA LEU A 205 -6.84 -15.16 -9.25
C LEU A 205 -6.20 -13.79 -9.05
N PHE A 206 -4.98 -13.57 -9.53
CA PHE A 206 -4.32 -12.27 -9.50
C PHE A 206 -5.13 -11.21 -10.25
N MET A 207 -5.57 -11.51 -11.47
CA MET A 207 -6.37 -10.60 -12.30
C MET A 207 -7.70 -10.21 -11.64
N THR A 208 -8.45 -11.20 -11.14
CA THR A 208 -9.76 -10.98 -10.51
C THR A 208 -9.64 -10.25 -9.18
N SER A 209 -8.64 -10.58 -8.36
CA SER A 209 -8.39 -9.88 -7.08
C SER A 209 -7.93 -8.44 -7.29
N SER A 210 -7.02 -8.18 -8.24
CA SER A 210 -6.55 -6.85 -8.62
C SER A 210 -7.67 -5.93 -9.12
N LEU A 211 -8.49 -6.40 -10.08
CA LEU A 211 -9.63 -5.61 -10.57
C LEU A 211 -10.67 -5.34 -9.48
N SER A 212 -10.95 -6.35 -8.64
CA SER A 212 -11.87 -6.22 -7.52
C SER A 212 -11.33 -5.23 -6.49
N TYR A 213 -10.02 -5.24 -6.21
CA TYR A 213 -9.35 -4.31 -5.32
C TYR A 213 -9.47 -2.87 -5.82
N MET A 214 -9.18 -2.63 -7.11
CA MET A 214 -9.33 -1.30 -7.71
C MET A 214 -10.77 -0.79 -7.61
N LEU A 215 -11.74 -1.63 -7.96
CA LEU A 215 -13.17 -1.29 -7.87
C LEU A 215 -13.60 -1.01 -6.43
N ALA A 216 -13.23 -1.89 -5.49
CA ALA A 216 -13.57 -1.75 -4.07
C ALA A 216 -12.94 -0.48 -3.49
N THR A 217 -11.72 -0.14 -3.88
CA THR A 217 -11.03 1.10 -3.47
C THR A 217 -11.76 2.33 -3.99
N LEU A 218 -12.15 2.36 -5.27
CA LEU A 218 -12.93 3.47 -5.84
C LEU A 218 -14.30 3.61 -5.18
N LYS A 219 -14.97 2.49 -4.84
CA LYS A 219 -16.24 2.49 -4.12
C LYS A 219 -16.06 2.99 -2.68
N LEU A 220 -15.00 2.57 -1.99
CA LEU A 220 -14.67 3.01 -0.65
C LEU A 220 -14.42 4.52 -0.64
N LEU A 221 -13.57 5.04 -1.56
CA LEU A 221 -13.31 6.48 -1.69
C LEU A 221 -14.60 7.27 -1.94
N LYS A 222 -15.50 6.76 -2.81
CA LYS A 222 -16.81 7.40 -3.03
C LYS A 222 -17.69 7.45 -1.78
N VAL A 223 -17.59 6.43 -0.91
CA VAL A 223 -18.32 6.41 0.37
C VAL A 223 -17.65 7.35 1.38
N LEU A 224 -16.31 7.43 1.43
CA LEU A 224 -15.60 8.30 2.37
C LEU A 224 -15.72 9.79 2.00
N GLN A 225 -15.79 10.10 0.71
CA GLN A 225 -15.81 11.45 0.18
C GLN A 225 -17.08 11.70 -0.65
N PRO A 226 -18.27 11.79 -0.01
CA PRO A 226 -19.54 11.96 -0.73
C PRO A 226 -19.63 13.29 -1.49
N ASN A 227 -18.99 14.34 -0.97
CA ASN A 227 -18.95 15.68 -1.58
C ASN A 227 -17.79 15.85 -2.59
N GLY A 228 -17.03 14.79 -2.85
CA GLY A 228 -15.86 14.81 -3.73
C GLY A 228 -14.52 15.02 -2.99
N PRO A 229 -13.41 15.04 -3.75
CA PRO A 229 -12.07 15.28 -3.21
C PRO A 229 -11.97 16.66 -2.55
N GLN A 230 -11.24 16.76 -1.44
CA GLN A 230 -11.06 18.04 -0.73
C GLN A 230 -9.81 18.79 -1.20
N THR A 231 -8.83 18.07 -1.75
CA THR A 231 -7.59 18.65 -2.26
C THR A 231 -7.39 18.35 -3.74
N THR A 232 -6.63 19.21 -4.43
CA THR A 232 -6.25 19.02 -5.84
C THR A 232 -5.43 17.74 -6.07
N GLN A 233 -4.65 17.32 -5.06
CA GLN A 233 -3.88 16.08 -5.10
C GLN A 233 -4.79 14.85 -5.01
N GLU A 234 -5.78 14.85 -4.11
CA GLU A 234 -6.78 13.79 -4.03
C GLU A 234 -7.61 13.68 -5.32
N GLU A 235 -7.97 14.81 -5.93
CA GLU A 235 -8.68 14.82 -7.21
C GLU A 235 -7.84 14.18 -8.32
N THR A 236 -6.57 14.57 -8.41
CA THR A 236 -5.62 14.03 -9.38
C THR A 236 -5.42 12.53 -9.17
N SER A 237 -5.22 12.11 -7.92
CA SER A 237 -5.12 10.70 -7.52
C SER A 237 -6.37 9.90 -7.93
N LEU A 238 -7.56 10.42 -7.67
CA LEU A 238 -8.82 9.78 -8.03
C LEU A 238 -9.00 9.68 -9.55
N ARG A 239 -8.59 10.70 -10.31
CA ARG A 239 -8.59 10.68 -11.78
C ARG A 239 -7.68 9.59 -12.31
N TYR A 240 -6.45 9.46 -11.82
CA TYR A 240 -5.54 8.39 -12.21
C TYR A 240 -6.05 7.01 -11.81
N LYS A 241 -6.58 6.83 -10.60
CA LYS A 241 -7.18 5.54 -10.16
C LYS A 241 -8.32 5.11 -11.09
N ARG A 242 -9.19 6.03 -11.49
CA ARG A 242 -10.28 5.76 -12.45
C ARG A 242 -9.73 5.42 -13.84
N ALA A 243 -8.72 6.14 -14.31
CA ALA A 243 -8.09 5.89 -15.60
C ALA A 243 -7.42 4.49 -15.65
N PHE A 244 -6.63 4.13 -14.63
CA PHE A 244 -6.01 2.80 -14.53
C PHE A 244 -7.04 1.68 -14.40
N PHE A 245 -8.12 1.89 -13.66
CA PHE A 245 -9.21 0.92 -13.59
C PHE A 245 -9.88 0.72 -14.95
N ALA A 246 -10.24 1.80 -15.65
CA ALA A 246 -10.85 1.72 -16.98
C ALA A 246 -9.92 1.04 -18.00
N LEU A 247 -8.63 1.40 -18.00
CA LEU A 247 -7.61 0.81 -18.84
C LEU A 247 -7.44 -0.70 -18.55
N SER A 248 -7.45 -1.09 -17.27
CA SER A 248 -7.34 -2.49 -16.85
C SER A 248 -8.54 -3.31 -17.30
N ILE A 249 -9.76 -2.77 -17.19
CA ILE A 249 -10.98 -3.45 -17.67
C ILE A 249 -10.95 -3.64 -19.19
N ALA A 250 -10.68 -2.57 -19.95
CA ALA A 250 -10.61 -2.65 -21.40
C ALA A 250 -9.55 -3.65 -21.87
N SER A 251 -8.37 -3.62 -21.25
CA SER A 251 -7.28 -4.54 -21.56
C SER A 251 -7.58 -5.97 -21.12
N THR A 252 -8.30 -6.19 -20.01
CA THR A 252 -8.73 -7.53 -19.58
C THR A 252 -9.72 -8.15 -20.55
N ILE A 253 -10.65 -7.36 -21.10
CA ILE A 253 -11.56 -7.83 -22.16
C ILE A 253 -10.75 -8.24 -23.39
N GLY A 254 -9.81 -7.40 -23.84
CA GLY A 254 -8.91 -7.72 -24.94
C GLY A 254 -8.11 -9.00 -24.69
N LEU A 255 -7.51 -9.13 -23.50
CA LEU A 255 -6.77 -10.30 -23.05
C LEU A 255 -7.60 -11.58 -23.20
N ILE A 256 -8.84 -11.59 -22.70
CA ILE A 256 -9.74 -12.75 -22.79
C ILE A 256 -10.05 -13.07 -24.26
N LEU A 257 -10.43 -12.07 -25.06
CA LEU A 257 -10.78 -12.27 -26.46
C LEU A 257 -9.61 -12.85 -27.28
N PHE A 258 -8.42 -12.29 -27.14
CA PHE A 258 -7.23 -12.75 -27.86
C PHE A 258 -6.72 -14.10 -27.36
N PHE A 259 -6.85 -14.39 -26.05
CA PHE A 259 -6.55 -15.71 -25.50
C PHE A 259 -7.46 -16.79 -26.08
N LEU A 260 -8.78 -16.57 -26.11
CA LEU A 260 -9.74 -17.53 -26.69
C LEU A 260 -9.50 -17.69 -28.20
N LYS A 261 -9.25 -16.59 -28.91
CA LYS A 261 -8.92 -16.62 -30.34
C LYS A 261 -7.65 -17.43 -30.62
N HIS A 262 -6.60 -17.26 -29.80
CA HIS A 262 -5.39 -18.08 -29.93
C HIS A 262 -5.68 -19.55 -29.62
N ARG A 263 -6.41 -19.85 -28.54
CA ARG A 263 -6.67 -21.22 -28.08
C ARG A 263 -7.53 -22.04 -29.03
N PHE A 264 -8.55 -21.44 -29.64
CA PHE A 264 -9.53 -22.16 -30.48
C PHE A 264 -9.31 -22.00 -31.98
N LEU A 265 -8.82 -20.83 -32.41
CA LEU A 265 -8.70 -20.51 -33.84
C LEU A 265 -7.25 -20.49 -34.33
N CYS A 266 -6.26 -20.55 -33.43
CA CYS A 266 -4.84 -20.49 -33.77
C CYS A 266 -4.51 -19.39 -34.82
N HIS A 267 -5.07 -18.20 -34.67
CA HIS A 267 -4.74 -17.07 -35.55
C HIS A 267 -3.33 -16.55 -35.29
N ASP A 268 -2.63 -16.17 -36.36
CA ASP A 268 -1.37 -15.44 -36.28
C ASP A 268 -1.53 -14.16 -35.46
N LEU A 269 -0.47 -13.82 -34.71
CA LEU A 269 -0.37 -12.66 -33.82
C LEU A 269 -1.39 -12.60 -32.67
N ALA A 270 -2.35 -13.53 -32.59
CA ALA A 270 -3.35 -13.52 -31.52
C ALA A 270 -2.70 -13.58 -30.13
N PHE A 271 -1.64 -14.37 -29.97
CA PHE A 271 -0.90 -14.42 -28.71
C PHE A 271 -0.08 -13.15 -28.44
N SER A 272 0.39 -12.46 -29.48
CA SER A 272 1.07 -11.17 -29.33
C SER A 272 0.12 -10.08 -28.83
N TRP A 273 -1.13 -10.04 -29.32
CA TRP A 273 -2.15 -9.12 -28.82
C TRP A 273 -2.59 -9.45 -27.39
N PHE A 274 -2.68 -10.75 -27.06
CA PHE A 274 -2.87 -11.20 -25.68
C PHE A 274 -1.75 -10.67 -24.76
N ALA A 275 -0.48 -10.87 -25.16
CA ALA A 275 0.68 -10.42 -24.41
C ALA A 275 0.68 -8.89 -24.24
N LEU A 276 0.36 -8.13 -25.29
CA LEU A 276 0.24 -6.67 -25.18
C LEU A 276 -0.79 -6.24 -24.14
N CYS A 277 -1.98 -6.85 -24.13
CA CYS A 277 -2.99 -6.59 -23.11
C CYS A 277 -2.50 -6.94 -21.70
N GLU A 278 -1.76 -8.04 -21.55
CA GLU A 278 -1.13 -8.42 -20.28
C GLU A 278 -0.14 -7.35 -19.78
N TYR A 279 0.75 -6.84 -20.64
CA TYR A 279 1.66 -5.73 -20.28
C TYR A 279 0.91 -4.47 -19.86
N ILE A 280 -0.17 -4.13 -20.55
CA ILE A 280 -0.99 -2.95 -20.21
C ILE A 280 -1.65 -3.14 -18.84
N VAL A 281 -2.24 -4.30 -18.56
CA VAL A 281 -2.86 -4.58 -17.25
C VAL A 281 -1.81 -4.56 -16.14
N ALA A 282 -0.66 -5.20 -16.33
CA ALA A 282 0.42 -5.20 -15.35
C ALA A 282 0.91 -3.77 -15.05
N SER A 283 1.12 -2.97 -16.09
CA SER A 283 1.54 -1.57 -15.95
C SER A 283 0.46 -0.71 -15.29
N ALA A 284 -0.81 -0.91 -15.63
CA ALA A 284 -1.93 -0.20 -15.02
C ALA A 284 -2.11 -0.58 -13.54
N ASN A 285 -1.86 -1.83 -13.16
CA ASN A 285 -1.83 -2.27 -11.77
C ASN A 285 -0.72 -1.57 -10.99
N MET A 286 0.51 -1.58 -11.50
CA MET A 286 1.63 -0.87 -10.88
C MET A 286 1.35 0.63 -10.76
N GLY A 287 0.81 1.25 -11.82
CA GLY A 287 0.39 2.64 -11.84
C GLY A 287 -0.70 2.96 -10.81
N PHE A 288 -1.71 2.10 -10.67
CA PHE A 288 -2.75 2.25 -9.66
C PHE A 288 -2.16 2.27 -8.24
N HIS A 289 -1.27 1.34 -7.91
CA HIS A 289 -0.57 1.32 -6.62
C HIS A 289 0.49 2.43 -6.47
N CYS A 290 0.94 3.05 -7.56
CA CYS A 290 1.82 4.22 -7.52
C CYS A 290 1.07 5.52 -7.24
N THR A 291 -0.25 5.59 -7.52
CA THR A 291 -1.07 6.78 -7.17
C THR A 291 -1.04 7.10 -5.68
N THR A 292 -0.56 6.16 -4.87
CA THR A 292 -0.36 6.29 -3.43
C THR A 292 0.66 7.37 -3.04
N MET A 293 1.62 7.67 -3.91
CA MET A 293 2.55 8.81 -3.73
C MET A 293 1.84 10.17 -3.77
N LEU A 294 0.69 10.24 -4.43
CA LEU A 294 -0.12 11.45 -4.51
C LEU A 294 -1.05 11.60 -3.30
N ASP A 295 -1.41 10.49 -2.66
CA ASP A 295 -2.20 10.49 -1.43
C ASP A 295 -1.35 10.85 -0.20
N PHE A 296 -0.04 10.58 -0.25
CA PHE A 296 0.92 10.80 0.84
C PHE A 296 2.22 11.48 0.34
N PRO A 297 2.18 12.78 0.03
CA PRO A 297 3.32 13.50 -0.56
C PRO A 297 4.46 13.85 0.41
N THR A 298 4.18 13.99 1.71
CA THR A 298 5.10 14.53 2.74
C THR A 298 5.34 13.57 3.89
N GLU A 299 4.79 12.37 3.79
CA GLU A 299 4.75 11.39 4.84
C GLU A 299 6.04 10.59 4.93
N ASP A 300 6.58 10.50 6.15
CA ASP A 300 7.73 9.66 6.43
C ASP A 300 7.34 8.42 7.24
N PHE A 301 7.92 7.29 6.88
CA PHE A 301 7.88 6.07 7.67
C PHE A 301 8.99 6.11 8.71
N MET A 302 8.62 6.14 10.00
CA MET A 302 9.56 6.23 11.12
C MET A 302 9.47 5.03 12.06
N ILE A 303 10.62 4.41 12.35
CA ILE A 303 10.78 3.41 13.42
C ILE A 303 11.47 4.08 14.60
N ALA A 304 10.80 4.20 15.75
CA ALA A 304 11.35 4.83 16.94
C ALA A 304 10.99 4.10 18.24
N LYS A 305 11.94 4.06 19.19
CA LYS A 305 11.72 3.61 20.57
C LYS A 305 11.12 4.76 21.39
N ASN A 306 10.13 4.49 22.24
CA ASN A 306 9.38 5.49 23.02
C ASN A 306 8.49 6.47 22.22
N ALA A 307 8.04 6.07 21.03
CA ALA A 307 7.16 6.88 20.16
C ALA A 307 5.85 7.34 20.85
N ASN A 308 5.36 6.61 21.85
CA ASN A 308 4.16 6.96 22.63
C ASN A 308 4.27 8.31 23.38
N ARG A 309 5.48 8.80 23.70
CA ARG A 309 5.67 10.12 24.33
C ARG A 309 5.59 11.29 23.34
N TYR A 310 5.81 11.06 22.05
CA TYR A 310 5.60 12.09 21.02
C TYR A 310 4.12 12.53 20.95
N ARG A 311 3.19 11.61 21.27
CA ARG A 311 1.74 11.88 21.33
C ARG A 311 1.33 12.90 22.39
N LYS A 312 2.11 13.09 23.46
CA LYS A 312 1.72 13.95 24.60
C LYS A 312 2.13 15.42 24.48
N LYS A 313 2.95 15.81 23.48
CA LYS A 313 3.41 17.21 23.34
C LYS A 313 2.47 18.13 22.54
N HIS A 314 1.34 17.64 22.04
CA HIS A 314 0.36 18.44 21.28
C HIS A 314 -1.04 18.52 21.91
N ALA A 315 -1.14 18.44 23.24
CA ALA A 315 -2.40 18.68 23.94
C ALA A 315 -2.17 19.40 25.28
N THR A 316 -1.73 20.66 25.21
CA THR A 316 -1.98 21.65 26.27
C THR A 316 -1.67 23.04 25.71
N ILE A 317 -2.60 23.62 24.97
CA ILE A 317 -2.76 25.07 25.00
C ILE A 317 -3.69 25.33 26.18
N SER A 318 -3.08 25.51 27.35
CA SER A 318 -3.73 26.11 28.53
C SER A 318 -2.98 27.41 28.81
N TRP A 319 -3.76 28.48 28.89
CA TRP A 319 -3.37 29.88 28.86
C TRP A 319 -2.59 30.33 30.10
N LYS A 320 -1.74 31.35 29.94
CA LYS A 320 -1.54 32.37 30.98
C LYS A 320 -1.54 33.76 30.32
N LEU A 321 -2.57 34.54 30.63
CA LEU A 321 -2.44 35.98 30.72
C LEU A 321 -1.61 36.26 31.97
N ASP A 322 -0.56 37.04 31.83
CA ASP A 322 -0.07 38.02 32.80
C ASP A 322 0.45 39.22 31.98
#